data_AF-M3C7J5-F1
#
_entry.id   AF-M3C7J5-F1
#
_cell.length_a   1.000
_cell.length_b   1.000
_cell.length_c   1.000
_cell.angle_alpha   90.00
_cell.angle_beta   90.00
_cell.angle_gamma   90.00
#
_symmetry.space_group_name_H-M   'P 1'
#
loop_
_entity.id
_entity.type
_entity.pdbx_description
1 polymer ?
#
loop_
_entity_poly.entity_id
_entity_poly.type
_entity_poly.pdbx_seq_one_letter_code
_entity_poly.pdbx_strand_id
1 'polypeptide(L)'
;MWDVDGAADGTAAVGRGDVTGGSANGFRGGSAHGVMPGVRDGSAGDPGDGAPGGMATGTAHGGRGGGSAAGARGRPGMAAWNGSAAGNGSAAGADRSAATAGRERAGSGTGAGGAGSGTGAGGHDEERLARAALTRLTEPGDEVVGRWLRELGAPALVRGLVGDGPAPKGARSERLAGCRARAATLDPAGDLAAVARLGGRFVCPGEPEWPTQLDDLGDARPLGLWVRGPADLRLWALRSVAVVGARACSDYGSHVAALLGAGLAERGWVVVSGAAYGVDGAAHRGALAAGGATAAVLACGVDVPYPRGHAQLLDRIAEQGLVLAELPPGGHPTRSRFVLRNRVIAALTRGTVVVEAEYRSGSLVTARRARALGRHTMGVPGPVTSGLSAGVHELLREGATLVTDADEVAELVGAMGELAPERRGPAVPRDLLAPEAAAVLDAVPGPGGDTARIALNAGLSRDTTLGRLYELHGLGFVARRGDRWRPVARASTSVPSKPLGRRPPMRRGGS
;
A
#
# COMPACT_ATOMS: atom_id res chain seq x y z
N MET A 1 24.44 17.48 6.83
CA MET A 1 24.94 16.11 6.63
C MET A 1 24.75 15.42 7.97
N TRP A 2 23.63 14.71 8.12
CA TRP A 2 23.30 13.97 9.34
C TRP A 2 22.78 12.61 8.86
N ASP A 3 23.62 11.59 9.03
CA ASP A 3 23.16 10.20 9.06
C ASP A 3 22.31 10.01 10.31
N VAL A 4 21.12 9.44 10.13
CA VAL A 4 20.24 9.04 11.24
C VAL A 4 19.95 7.55 11.06
N ASP A 5 21.01 6.77 11.25
CA ASP A 5 20.91 5.35 11.57
C ASP A 5 21.06 5.18 13.09
N GLY A 6 20.14 4.41 13.68
CA GLY A 6 20.26 3.88 15.05
C GLY A 6 19.80 4.80 16.18
N ALA A 7 18.67 4.45 16.79
CA ALA A 7 18.50 4.35 18.26
C ALA A 7 17.02 4.15 18.60
N ALA A 8 16.67 2.89 18.87
CA ALA A 8 15.60 2.55 19.80
C ALA A 8 16.19 2.61 21.21
N ASP A 9 15.69 3.51 22.05
CA ASP A 9 15.35 3.30 23.47
C ASP A 9 15.05 4.65 24.13
N GLY A 10 14.02 4.65 24.97
CA GLY A 10 13.50 5.86 25.61
C GLY A 10 12.26 5.54 26.42
N THR A 11 12.48 4.99 27.61
CA THR A 11 11.53 4.89 28.71
C THR A 11 11.01 6.27 29.09
N ALA A 12 9.70 6.48 29.01
CA ALA A 12 9.04 7.67 29.54
C ALA A 12 8.41 7.33 30.90
N ALA A 13 8.88 8.04 31.92
CA ALA A 13 8.39 8.00 33.29
C ALA A 13 6.93 8.49 33.37
N VAL A 14 6.08 7.72 34.05
CA VAL A 14 4.70 8.10 34.36
C VAL A 14 4.67 8.82 35.69
N GLY A 15 4.38 10.13 35.64
CA GLY A 15 4.09 10.95 36.81
C GLY A 15 2.72 10.61 37.40
N ARG A 16 2.68 10.43 38.72
CA ARG A 16 1.47 10.24 39.51
C ARG A 16 0.63 11.51 39.50
N GLY A 17 -0.66 11.38 39.20
CA GLY A 17 -1.67 12.41 39.42
C GLY A 17 -2.84 11.78 40.16
N ASP A 18 -3.08 12.28 41.38
CA ASP A 18 -4.23 11.95 42.22
C ASP A 18 -5.55 12.30 41.52
N VAL A 19 -6.52 11.39 41.59
CA VAL A 19 -7.92 11.66 41.25
C VAL A 19 -8.78 11.37 42.48
N THR A 20 -9.41 12.42 42.97
CA THR A 20 -10.40 12.42 44.04
C THR A 20 -11.76 11.92 43.55
N GLY A 21 -12.35 11.00 44.32
CA GLY A 21 -13.77 10.94 44.67
C GLY A 21 -14.81 10.74 43.56
N GLY A 22 -15.11 9.49 43.24
CA GLY A 22 -16.36 9.07 42.59
C GLY A 22 -17.45 8.74 43.62
N SER A 23 -18.68 9.15 43.32
CA SER A 23 -19.89 8.88 44.12
C SER A 23 -20.66 7.67 43.59
N ALA A 24 -21.07 6.81 44.53
CA ALA A 24 -22.30 5.99 44.62
C ALA A 24 -22.69 4.89 43.60
N ASN A 25 -23.31 3.86 44.20
CA ASN A 25 -24.08 2.70 43.70
C ASN A 25 -23.26 1.53 43.12
N GLY A 26 -23.28 0.30 43.64
CA GLY A 26 -24.19 -0.39 44.57
C GLY A 26 -25.03 -1.43 43.82
N PHE A 27 -24.67 -2.72 43.88
CA PHE A 27 -25.57 -3.88 44.11
C PHE A 27 -24.90 -5.25 43.88
N ARG A 28 -25.12 -6.16 44.86
CA ARG A 28 -25.12 -7.66 44.86
C ARG A 28 -23.81 -8.37 44.43
N GLY A 29 -23.25 -9.36 45.12
CA GLY A 29 -23.70 -10.24 46.21
C GLY A 29 -23.12 -11.64 45.95
N GLY A 30 -22.55 -12.32 46.96
CA GLY A 30 -22.23 -13.77 46.88
C GLY A 30 -20.87 -14.24 47.42
N SER A 31 -20.82 -14.47 48.73
CA SER A 31 -20.03 -15.44 49.52
C SER A 31 -19.87 -16.84 48.86
N ALA A 32 -18.92 -17.75 49.19
CA ALA A 32 -17.89 -17.86 50.21
C ALA A 32 -16.97 -19.10 49.97
N HIS A 33 -15.87 -19.13 50.74
CA HIS A 33 -15.16 -20.28 51.36
C HIS A 33 -14.19 -21.18 50.56
N GLY A 34 -12.98 -21.31 51.14
CA GLY A 34 -12.03 -22.40 50.92
C GLY A 34 -10.70 -22.14 51.62
N VAL A 35 -10.53 -22.69 52.83
CA VAL A 35 -9.38 -22.52 53.74
C VAL A 35 -8.26 -23.54 53.42
N MET A 36 -7.02 -23.06 53.61
CA MET A 36 -5.68 -23.70 53.73
C MET A 36 -5.66 -25.03 54.56
N PRO A 37 -4.62 -25.93 54.48
CA PRO A 37 -3.23 -25.61 54.86
C PRO A 37 -2.09 -26.35 54.13
N GLY A 38 -0.87 -25.83 54.32
CA GLY A 38 0.39 -26.41 53.85
C GLY A 38 1.12 -27.27 54.88
N VAL A 39 2.16 -27.96 54.43
CA VAL A 39 3.26 -28.55 55.22
C VAL A 39 4.56 -28.46 54.40
N ARG A 40 5.68 -28.20 55.10
CA ARG A 40 7.05 -27.96 54.62
C ARG A 40 7.95 -29.21 54.75
N ASP A 41 9.19 -29.01 54.28
CA ASP A 41 10.47 -29.69 54.54
C ASP A 41 10.90 -30.68 53.43
N GLY A 42 12.12 -30.68 52.88
CA GLY A 42 13.34 -29.88 53.11
C GLY A 42 14.55 -30.53 52.41
N SER A 43 15.65 -29.77 52.33
CA SER A 43 17.07 -30.17 52.16
C SER A 43 17.75 -30.20 50.76
N ALA A 44 18.66 -29.22 50.63
CA ALA A 44 20.11 -29.33 50.35
C ALA A 44 20.66 -29.56 48.91
N GLY A 45 21.52 -28.62 48.48
CA GLY A 45 22.58 -28.85 47.48
C GLY A 45 22.98 -27.62 46.63
N ASP A 46 23.82 -26.73 47.19
CA ASP A 46 24.73 -25.79 46.47
C ASP A 46 26.14 -26.46 46.43
N PRO A 47 27.23 -25.98 45.75
CA PRO A 47 27.43 -24.70 45.04
C PRO A 47 28.23 -24.75 43.71
N GLY A 48 28.42 -23.59 43.08
CA GLY A 48 29.58 -23.39 42.20
C GLY A 48 29.49 -22.19 41.24
N ASP A 49 29.72 -20.98 41.76
CA ASP A 49 29.93 -19.75 40.99
C ASP A 49 31.44 -19.42 40.98
N GLY A 50 31.97 -18.92 39.85
CA GLY A 50 33.38 -18.55 39.73
C GLY A 50 33.78 -17.96 38.37
N ALA A 51 33.90 -16.63 38.32
CA ALA A 51 34.39 -15.84 37.18
C ALA A 51 35.92 -15.55 37.29
N PRO A 52 36.55 -14.65 36.49
CA PRO A 52 37.54 -14.98 35.47
C PRO A 52 38.96 -14.43 35.72
N GLY A 53 39.95 -14.82 34.90
CA GLY A 53 41.23 -14.12 34.82
C GLY A 53 42.28 -14.74 33.89
N GLY A 54 43.05 -13.91 33.18
CA GLY A 54 44.38 -14.28 32.65
C GLY A 54 44.72 -13.81 31.24
N MET A 55 45.45 -12.69 31.13
CA MET A 55 46.18 -12.22 29.94
C MET A 55 47.38 -13.11 29.59
N ALA A 56 47.83 -13.12 28.32
CA ALA A 56 49.24 -12.85 27.91
C ALA A 56 49.50 -13.12 26.40
N THR A 57 49.85 -12.03 25.70
CA THR A 57 50.99 -11.82 24.76
C THR A 57 51.43 -12.89 23.73
N GLY A 58 51.54 -12.47 22.46
CA GLY A 58 52.35 -13.13 21.44
C GLY A 58 52.50 -12.29 20.16
N THR A 59 53.73 -11.84 19.90
CA THR A 59 54.16 -10.82 18.94
C THR A 59 54.33 -11.33 17.50
N ALA A 60 54.29 -10.39 16.54
CA ALA A 60 54.46 -10.52 15.10
C ALA A 60 55.85 -10.97 14.62
N HIS A 61 55.92 -11.53 13.40
CA HIS A 61 56.95 -11.45 12.31
C HIS A 61 56.36 -12.26 11.12
N GLY A 62 56.44 -11.95 9.82
CA GLY A 62 57.20 -11.01 9.01
C GLY A 62 57.50 -11.68 7.64
N GLY A 63 57.30 -10.98 6.51
CA GLY A 63 57.82 -11.36 5.16
C GLY A 63 56.71 -11.68 4.12
N ARG A 64 56.35 -10.81 3.17
CA ARG A 64 57.05 -10.23 1.99
C ARG A 64 57.09 -11.14 0.75
N GLY A 65 56.61 -10.57 -0.36
CA GLY A 65 56.79 -10.97 -1.77
C GLY A 65 55.46 -10.87 -2.52
N GLY A 66 55.18 -9.96 -3.47
CA GLY A 66 56.02 -9.03 -4.24
C GLY A 66 56.00 -9.39 -5.73
N GLY A 67 55.34 -8.54 -6.55
CA GLY A 67 55.47 -8.48 -8.02
C GLY A 67 54.21 -8.91 -8.80
N SER A 68 53.39 -8.01 -9.36
CA SER A 68 53.58 -7.12 -10.54
C SER A 68 53.34 -7.87 -11.87
N ALA A 69 52.66 -7.39 -12.91
CA ALA A 69 51.81 -6.23 -13.20
C ALA A 69 51.26 -6.39 -14.64
N ALA A 70 50.35 -5.48 -15.02
CA ALA A 70 49.94 -5.09 -16.38
C ALA A 70 49.08 -6.10 -17.17
N GLY A 71 47.96 -5.74 -17.82
CA GLY A 71 47.38 -4.44 -18.16
C GLY A 71 46.99 -4.46 -19.64
N ALA A 72 45.73 -4.15 -19.98
CA ALA A 72 45.36 -3.52 -21.26
C ALA A 72 43.85 -3.25 -21.35
N ARG A 73 43.55 -2.10 -21.96
CA ARG A 73 42.25 -1.50 -22.23
C ARG A 73 41.64 -2.10 -23.51
N GLY A 74 40.32 -2.06 -23.65
CA GLY A 74 39.67 -2.31 -24.95
C GLY A 74 38.14 -2.41 -24.92
N ARG A 75 37.47 -1.28 -25.18
CA ARG A 75 36.16 -1.15 -25.87
C ARG A 75 36.38 -0.05 -26.93
N PRO A 76 35.65 0.03 -28.07
CA PRO A 76 34.27 -0.42 -28.30
C PRO A 76 33.96 -0.99 -29.72
N GLY A 77 32.71 -1.41 -29.95
CA GLY A 77 32.09 -1.66 -31.27
C GLY A 77 30.65 -2.13 -31.05
N MET A 78 29.59 -1.34 -31.24
CA MET A 78 28.98 -0.88 -32.51
C MET A 78 28.85 -2.00 -33.55
N ALA A 79 27.69 -2.65 -33.54
CA ALA A 79 27.18 -3.42 -34.67
C ALA A 79 25.96 -2.69 -35.23
N ALA A 80 26.11 -2.22 -36.47
CA ALA A 80 25.02 -1.76 -37.32
C ALA A 80 24.31 -2.97 -37.92
N TRP A 81 22.98 -2.90 -38.02
CA TRP A 81 22.19 -3.70 -38.96
C TRP A 81 21.39 -2.72 -39.82
N ASN A 82 21.48 -2.92 -41.12
CA ASN A 82 20.95 -2.05 -42.17
C ASN A 82 19.92 -2.84 -42.98
N GLY A 83 18.78 -2.18 -43.30
CA GLY A 83 17.92 -2.43 -44.46
C GLY A 83 17.04 -3.69 -44.48
N SER A 84 15.71 -3.53 -44.55
CA SER A 84 15.06 -3.31 -45.85
C SER A 84 13.56 -3.01 -45.71
N ALA A 85 13.04 -2.32 -46.72
CA ALA A 85 11.74 -1.69 -46.81
C ALA A 85 10.65 -2.61 -47.40
N ALA A 86 9.40 -2.38 -46.95
CA ALA A 86 8.15 -2.43 -47.73
C ALA A 86 7.07 -1.84 -46.79
N GLY A 87 6.37 -0.75 -47.06
CA GLY A 87 5.92 -0.24 -48.35
C GLY A 87 4.53 -0.81 -48.66
N ASN A 88 3.47 -0.24 -48.09
CA ASN A 88 2.19 -0.03 -48.76
C ASN A 88 1.28 0.86 -47.90
N GLY A 89 1.03 2.07 -48.41
CA GLY A 89 -0.06 2.90 -47.97
C GLY A 89 -1.38 2.47 -48.61
N SER A 90 -2.48 2.85 -47.99
CA SER A 90 -3.67 3.27 -48.72
C SER A 90 -4.41 4.31 -47.90
N ALA A 91 -4.75 5.38 -48.60
CA ALA A 91 -5.45 6.56 -48.11
C ALA A 91 -6.96 6.41 -48.30
N ALA A 92 -7.65 7.40 -47.74
CA ALA A 92 -8.99 7.87 -48.10
C ALA A 92 -10.18 7.17 -47.43
N GLY A 93 -11.03 8.00 -46.82
CA GLY A 93 -12.31 7.61 -46.25
C GLY A 93 -12.87 8.70 -45.35
N ALA A 94 -12.96 9.93 -45.86
CA ALA A 94 -13.82 10.94 -45.26
C ALA A 94 -15.27 10.51 -45.57
N ASP A 95 -16.07 10.27 -44.53
CA ASP A 95 -17.51 10.15 -44.71
C ASP A 95 -18.24 11.03 -43.71
N ARG A 96 -18.93 12.02 -44.30
CA ARG A 96 -19.86 12.93 -43.65
C ARG A 96 -21.22 12.27 -43.81
N SER A 97 -21.86 11.90 -42.69
CA SER A 97 -23.29 11.60 -42.70
C SER A 97 -24.02 12.54 -41.75
N ALA A 98 -24.97 13.24 -42.36
CA ALA A 98 -25.92 14.15 -41.75
C ALA A 98 -26.95 13.37 -40.92
N ALA A 99 -27.39 13.98 -39.81
CA ALA A 99 -28.65 13.63 -39.16
C ALA A 99 -29.38 14.92 -38.75
N THR A 100 -30.27 15.30 -39.67
CA THR A 100 -31.63 15.84 -39.45
C THR A 100 -31.95 16.66 -38.19
N ALA A 101 -32.35 17.89 -38.48
CA ALA A 101 -33.05 18.82 -37.62
C ALA A 101 -34.41 18.28 -37.12
N GLY A 102 -34.64 18.40 -35.82
CA GLY A 102 -35.95 18.42 -35.19
C GLY A 102 -36.13 19.78 -34.50
N ARG A 103 -37.12 20.55 -34.95
CA ARG A 103 -37.34 21.96 -34.66
C ARG A 103 -38.56 22.05 -33.74
N GLU A 104 -38.40 22.41 -32.46
CA GLU A 104 -39.53 22.86 -31.63
C GLU A 104 -39.20 24.13 -30.83
N ARG A 105 -39.86 25.18 -31.31
CA ARG A 105 -40.36 26.46 -30.75
C ARG A 105 -39.75 27.07 -29.48
N ALA A 106 -39.39 28.34 -29.71
CA ALA A 106 -39.18 29.43 -28.79
C ALA A 106 -40.34 29.69 -27.81
N GLY A 107 -39.97 30.01 -26.58
CA GLY A 107 -40.72 30.87 -25.65
C GLY A 107 -39.86 32.07 -25.28
N SER A 108 -40.24 33.24 -25.78
CA SER A 108 -39.63 34.54 -25.52
C SER A 108 -40.00 35.05 -24.12
N GLY A 109 -38.99 35.44 -23.34
CA GLY A 109 -39.14 36.19 -22.09
C GLY A 109 -38.03 37.23 -21.98
N THR A 110 -38.42 38.49 -22.08
CA THR A 110 -37.61 39.72 -22.11
C THR A 110 -36.96 40.11 -20.78
N GLY A 111 -35.74 40.65 -20.83
CA GLY A 111 -35.38 41.89 -20.13
C GLY A 111 -34.45 41.82 -18.92
N ALA A 112 -33.54 42.80 -18.87
CA ALA A 112 -32.50 43.13 -17.86
C ALA A 112 -31.27 42.19 -17.88
N GLY A 113 -30.09 42.59 -18.40
CA GLY A 113 -29.47 43.91 -18.31
C GLY A 113 -28.78 44.06 -16.95
N GLY A 114 -27.71 43.31 -16.72
CA GLY A 114 -26.89 43.39 -15.51
C GLY A 114 -25.44 43.02 -15.82
N ALA A 115 -24.57 44.03 -15.82
CA ALA A 115 -23.13 43.89 -15.98
C ALA A 115 -22.56 43.02 -14.84
N GLY A 116 -22.19 41.78 -15.15
CA GLY A 116 -21.42 40.91 -14.28
C GLY A 116 -20.03 40.71 -14.86
N SER A 117 -19.12 41.66 -14.63
CA SER A 117 -17.73 41.56 -15.08
C SER A 117 -16.78 41.85 -13.91
N GLY A 118 -16.12 40.80 -13.40
CA GLY A 118 -14.79 40.95 -12.77
C GLY A 118 -14.58 40.29 -11.40
N THR A 119 -15.61 39.95 -10.62
CA THR A 119 -15.41 39.58 -9.19
C THR A 119 -15.09 38.11 -8.92
N GLY A 120 -15.29 37.20 -9.86
CA GLY A 120 -15.05 35.76 -9.65
C GLY A 120 -13.57 35.36 -9.72
N ALA A 121 -12.86 35.77 -10.77
CA ALA A 121 -11.48 35.35 -11.00
C ALA A 121 -10.50 35.92 -9.95
N GLY A 122 -10.65 37.19 -9.59
CA GLY A 122 -9.78 37.84 -8.61
C GLY A 122 -9.89 37.24 -7.20
N GLY A 123 -11.09 36.83 -6.78
CA GLY A 123 -11.30 36.18 -5.47
C GLY A 123 -10.71 34.76 -5.40
N HIS A 124 -10.79 34.00 -6.50
CA HIS A 124 -10.18 32.66 -6.57
C HIS A 124 -8.64 32.72 -6.53
N ASP A 125 -8.04 33.69 -7.24
CA ASP A 125 -6.58 33.87 -7.22
C ASP A 125 -6.09 34.36 -5.85
N GLU A 126 -6.82 35.25 -5.18
CA GLU A 126 -6.52 35.69 -3.80
C GLU A 126 -6.59 34.53 -2.81
N GLU A 127 -7.64 33.68 -2.89
CA GLU A 127 -7.79 32.49 -2.05
C GLU A 127 -6.64 31.49 -2.27
N ARG A 128 -6.25 31.23 -3.54
CA ARG A 128 -5.13 30.34 -3.87
C ARG A 128 -3.82 30.87 -3.30
N LEU A 129 -3.53 32.16 -3.50
CA LEU A 129 -2.31 32.79 -3.00
C LEU A 129 -2.25 32.75 -1.47
N ALA A 130 -3.38 33.02 -0.80
CA ALA A 130 -3.49 32.96 0.65
C ALA A 130 -3.28 31.53 1.19
N ARG A 131 -3.85 30.51 0.53
CA ARG A 131 -3.62 29.11 0.90
C ARG A 131 -2.17 28.70 0.73
N ALA A 132 -1.53 29.07 -0.38
CA ALA A 132 -0.11 28.85 -0.59
C ALA A 132 0.72 29.50 0.54
N ALA A 133 0.41 30.74 0.91
CA ALA A 133 1.05 31.42 2.03
C ALA A 133 0.87 30.67 3.38
N LEU A 134 -0.32 30.15 3.65
CA LEU A 134 -0.58 29.39 4.88
C LEU A 134 0.29 28.13 4.98
N THR A 135 0.66 27.50 3.86
CA THR A 135 1.59 26.34 3.88
C THR A 135 3.01 26.70 4.32
N ARG A 136 3.42 27.98 4.19
CA ARG A 136 4.68 28.51 4.78
C ARG A 136 4.50 28.91 6.24
N LEU A 137 3.33 29.47 6.58
CA LEU A 137 3.08 30.07 7.89
C LEU A 137 2.72 29.04 8.97
N THR A 138 2.24 27.86 8.60
CA THR A 138 1.67 26.88 9.53
C THR A 138 2.18 25.45 9.27
N GLU A 139 2.00 24.55 10.23
CA GLU A 139 2.34 23.14 10.05
C GLU A 139 1.17 22.35 9.43
N PRO A 140 1.45 21.36 8.56
CA PRO A 140 0.42 20.48 8.01
C PRO A 140 -0.39 19.77 9.09
N GLY A 141 -1.71 19.70 8.89
CA GLY A 141 -2.62 18.94 9.76
C GLY A 141 -2.94 19.59 11.09
N ASP A 142 -2.61 20.88 11.28
CA ASP A 142 -3.00 21.63 12.47
C ASP A 142 -4.50 21.95 12.45
N GLU A 143 -5.28 21.21 13.24
CA GLU A 143 -6.74 21.35 13.32
C GLU A 143 -7.19 22.73 13.82
N VAL A 144 -6.36 23.44 14.60
CA VAL A 144 -6.69 24.81 15.03
C VAL A 144 -6.63 25.76 13.83
N VAL A 145 -5.62 25.60 12.98
CA VAL A 145 -5.51 26.37 11.72
C VAL A 145 -6.64 26.00 10.77
N GLY A 146 -6.98 24.71 10.64
CA GLY A 146 -8.11 24.28 9.81
C GLY A 146 -9.44 24.88 10.26
N ARG A 147 -9.67 24.94 11.58
CA ARG A 147 -10.85 25.60 12.15
C ARG A 147 -10.89 27.09 11.86
N TRP A 148 -9.77 27.80 12.09
CA TRP A 148 -9.69 29.22 11.74
C TRP A 148 -9.90 29.47 10.26
N LEU A 149 -9.36 28.60 9.40
CA LEU A 149 -9.54 28.69 7.96
C LEU A 149 -11.01 28.53 7.56
N ARG A 150 -11.73 27.57 8.16
CA ARG A 150 -13.17 27.38 7.93
C ARG A 150 -13.98 28.61 8.37
N GLU A 151 -13.63 29.23 9.49
CA GLU A 151 -14.38 30.35 10.08
C GLU A 151 -14.09 31.69 9.40
N LEU A 152 -12.84 31.93 8.98
CA LEU A 152 -12.38 33.24 8.50
C LEU A 152 -12.15 33.31 6.98
N GLY A 153 -11.93 32.17 6.32
CA GLY A 153 -11.39 32.13 4.95
C GLY A 153 -9.88 32.38 4.88
N ALA A 154 -9.24 32.00 3.77
CA ALA A 154 -7.76 32.02 3.70
C ALA A 154 -7.18 33.45 3.73
N PRO A 155 -7.68 34.43 2.95
CA PRO A 155 -7.11 35.77 2.93
C PRO A 155 -7.19 36.47 4.28
N ALA A 156 -8.34 36.38 4.97
CA ALA A 156 -8.51 37.00 6.29
C ALA A 156 -7.64 36.33 7.34
N LEU A 157 -7.49 34.99 7.30
CA LEU A 157 -6.59 34.28 8.20
C LEU A 157 -5.13 34.69 8.01
N VAL A 158 -4.66 34.81 6.76
CA VAL A 158 -3.29 35.28 6.48
C VAL A 158 -3.09 36.67 7.08
N ARG A 159 -3.98 37.63 6.79
CA ARG A 159 -3.89 39.00 7.35
C ARG A 159 -3.82 39.00 8.88
N GLY A 160 -4.67 38.22 9.53
CA GLY A 160 -4.66 38.08 10.99
C GLY A 160 -3.37 37.47 11.57
N LEU A 161 -2.78 36.48 10.87
CA LEU A 161 -1.54 35.83 11.30
C LEU A 161 -0.30 36.71 11.09
N VAL A 162 -0.25 37.50 10.02
CA VAL A 162 0.89 38.38 9.71
C VAL A 162 0.80 39.75 10.42
N GLY A 163 -0.36 40.12 10.96
CA GLY A 163 -0.55 41.34 11.74
C GLY A 163 -1.27 42.48 11.01
N ASP A 164 -1.70 42.26 9.77
CA ASP A 164 -2.43 43.22 8.93
C ASP A 164 -3.95 43.15 9.10
N GLY A 165 -4.42 42.48 10.16
CA GLY A 165 -5.83 42.27 10.43
C GLY A 165 -6.09 41.74 11.84
N PRO A 166 -7.38 41.50 12.20
CA PRO A 166 -7.73 40.96 13.50
C PRO A 166 -7.13 39.57 13.68
N ALA A 167 -6.45 39.36 14.81
CA ALA A 167 -5.87 38.06 15.12
C ALA A 167 -6.97 36.99 15.30
N PRO A 168 -6.73 35.73 14.86
CA PRO A 168 -7.69 34.66 15.08
C PRO A 168 -8.00 34.44 16.57
N LYS A 169 -9.28 34.20 16.88
CA LYS A 169 -9.72 34.01 18.26
C LYS A 169 -8.99 32.80 18.89
N GLY A 170 -8.44 33.01 20.08
CA GLY A 170 -7.70 31.98 20.82
C GLY A 170 -6.25 31.76 20.34
N ALA A 171 -5.75 32.55 19.40
CA ALA A 171 -4.35 32.47 18.98
C ALA A 171 -3.42 32.94 20.11
N ARG A 172 -2.49 32.07 20.53
CA ARG A 172 -1.44 32.41 21.51
C ARG A 172 -0.46 33.41 20.92
N SER A 173 0.02 34.35 21.73
CA SER A 173 0.98 35.40 21.32
C SER A 173 2.25 34.82 20.70
N GLU A 174 2.81 33.75 21.27
CA GLU A 174 3.99 33.06 20.75
C GLU A 174 3.77 32.47 19.34
N ARG A 175 2.57 31.90 19.09
CA ARG A 175 2.21 31.36 17.77
C ARG A 175 2.14 32.46 16.72
N LEU A 176 1.53 33.61 17.07
CA LEU A 176 1.45 34.78 16.19
C LEU A 176 2.85 35.35 15.92
N ALA A 177 3.71 35.46 16.94
CA ALA A 177 5.08 35.90 16.79
C ALA A 177 5.87 34.99 15.81
N GLY A 178 5.71 33.67 15.93
CA GLY A 178 6.31 32.71 15.00
C GLY A 178 5.80 32.84 13.56
N CYS A 179 4.50 33.09 13.38
CA CYS A 179 3.94 33.34 12.04
C CYS A 179 4.48 34.64 11.44
N ARG A 180 4.56 35.72 12.21
CA ARG A 180 5.13 37.02 11.77
C ARG A 180 6.60 36.93 11.43
N ALA A 181 7.39 36.16 12.18
CA ALA A 181 8.78 35.89 11.85
C ALA A 181 8.92 35.17 10.50
N ARG A 182 8.04 34.21 10.21
CA ARG A 182 7.99 33.54 8.89
C ARG A 182 7.46 34.44 7.78
N ALA A 183 6.58 35.40 8.11
CA ALA A 183 6.01 36.34 7.15
C ALA A 183 7.08 37.24 6.50
N ALA A 184 8.21 37.47 7.18
CA ALA A 184 9.29 38.30 6.66
C ALA A 184 9.94 37.77 5.36
N THR A 185 9.85 36.47 5.10
CA THR A 185 10.41 35.82 3.89
C THR A 185 9.33 35.16 3.04
N LEU A 186 8.07 35.56 3.23
CA LEU A 186 6.91 34.96 2.59
C LEU A 186 6.80 35.42 1.13
N ASP A 187 6.92 34.47 0.19
CA ASP A 187 6.73 34.69 -1.24
C ASP A 187 5.86 33.57 -1.86
N PRO A 188 4.53 33.58 -1.62
CA PRO A 188 3.63 32.55 -2.13
C PRO A 188 3.53 32.60 -3.66
N ALA A 189 3.70 33.76 -4.29
CA ALA A 189 3.72 33.89 -5.75
C ALA A 189 4.97 33.23 -6.34
N GLY A 190 6.13 33.43 -5.70
CA GLY A 190 7.37 32.73 -6.03
C GLY A 190 7.28 31.21 -5.86
N ASP A 191 6.61 30.75 -4.79
CA ASP A 191 6.35 29.32 -4.56
C ASP A 191 5.46 28.71 -5.67
N LEU A 192 4.38 29.39 -6.05
CA LEU A 192 3.51 29.00 -7.17
C LEU A 192 4.28 28.96 -8.50
N ALA A 193 5.11 29.97 -8.77
CA ALA A 193 5.96 30.00 -9.96
C ALA A 193 7.04 28.90 -9.92
N ALA A 194 7.57 28.56 -8.75
CA ALA A 194 8.57 27.50 -8.59
C ALA A 194 8.00 26.13 -8.90
N VAL A 195 6.81 25.79 -8.39
CA VAL A 195 6.17 24.52 -8.72
C VAL A 195 5.77 24.45 -10.19
N ALA A 196 5.32 25.57 -10.79
CA ALA A 196 4.98 25.65 -12.20
C ALA A 196 6.19 25.36 -13.11
N ARG A 197 7.38 25.90 -12.77
CA ARG A 197 8.64 25.60 -13.50
C ARG A 197 9.03 24.12 -13.47
N LEU A 198 8.55 23.37 -12.48
CA LEU A 198 8.77 21.93 -12.36
C LEU A 198 7.71 21.09 -13.09
N GLY A 199 6.84 21.72 -13.89
CA GLY A 199 5.69 21.06 -14.51
C GLY A 199 4.61 20.66 -13.50
N GLY A 200 4.55 21.38 -12.37
CA GLY A 200 3.61 21.14 -11.30
C GLY A 200 2.61 22.28 -11.12
N ARG A 201 1.79 22.16 -10.07
CA ARG A 201 0.73 23.09 -9.70
C ARG A 201 0.39 22.98 -8.22
N PHE A 202 -0.36 23.95 -7.70
CA PHE A 202 -0.92 23.91 -6.36
C PHE A 202 -2.43 23.76 -6.45
N VAL A 203 -2.99 22.67 -5.90
CA VAL A 203 -4.42 22.34 -5.98
C VAL A 203 -5.09 22.64 -4.65
N CYS A 204 -6.15 23.45 -4.67
CA CYS A 204 -6.88 23.86 -3.47
C CYS A 204 -8.20 23.08 -3.29
N PRO A 205 -8.68 22.93 -2.04
CA PRO A 205 -10.03 22.40 -1.78
C PRO A 205 -11.11 23.16 -2.57
N GLY A 206 -12.02 22.41 -3.20
CA GLY A 206 -13.10 22.95 -4.03
C GLY A 206 -12.74 23.13 -5.51
N GLU A 207 -11.48 22.92 -5.91
CA GLU A 207 -11.08 22.95 -7.31
C GLU A 207 -11.44 21.64 -8.03
N PRO A 208 -11.60 21.64 -9.36
CA PRO A 208 -11.86 20.41 -10.14
C PRO A 208 -10.81 19.31 -9.92
N GLU A 209 -9.57 19.75 -9.64
CA GLU A 209 -8.40 18.99 -9.21
C GLU A 209 -8.54 18.18 -7.90
N TRP A 210 -9.39 18.67 -6.99
CA TRP A 210 -9.29 18.30 -5.59
C TRP A 210 -9.88 16.91 -5.33
N PRO A 211 -9.12 15.98 -4.71
CA PRO A 211 -9.66 14.71 -4.27
C PRO A 211 -10.47 14.89 -2.99
N THR A 212 -11.80 14.88 -3.12
CA THR A 212 -12.74 15.09 -2.00
C THR A 212 -12.61 14.04 -0.90
N GLN A 213 -11.96 12.90 -1.14
CA GLN A 213 -11.62 11.92 -0.10
C GLN A 213 -10.74 12.52 1.02
N LEU A 214 -9.97 13.57 0.72
CA LEU A 214 -9.19 14.29 1.73
C LEU A 214 -10.07 15.15 2.66
N ASP A 215 -11.33 15.40 2.29
CA ASP A 215 -12.27 16.16 3.11
C ASP A 215 -12.70 15.41 4.37
N ASP A 216 -12.60 14.08 4.37
CA ASP A 216 -12.85 13.22 5.53
C ASP A 216 -11.88 13.48 6.68
N LEU A 217 -10.76 14.19 6.44
CA LEU A 217 -9.82 14.63 7.47
C LEU A 217 -10.33 15.84 8.29
N GLY A 218 -11.45 16.46 7.90
CA GLY A 218 -12.04 17.60 8.61
C GLY A 218 -11.06 18.77 8.76
N ASP A 219 -10.89 19.27 9.99
CA ASP A 219 -9.98 20.39 10.27
C ASP A 219 -8.50 20.02 10.08
N ALA A 220 -8.14 18.73 9.98
CA ALA A 220 -6.78 18.28 9.70
C ALA A 220 -6.48 18.12 8.18
N ARG A 221 -7.46 18.42 7.31
CA ARG A 221 -7.33 18.39 5.85
C ARG A 221 -6.19 19.29 5.38
N PRO A 222 -5.46 18.93 4.30
CA PRO A 222 -4.47 19.83 3.74
C PRO A 222 -5.07 21.16 3.31
N LEU A 223 -4.35 22.26 3.54
CA LEU A 223 -4.77 23.61 3.14
C LEU A 223 -4.79 23.76 1.60
N GLY A 224 -3.97 22.95 0.94
CA GLY A 224 -3.87 22.66 -0.48
C GLY A 224 -2.77 21.62 -0.69
N LEU A 225 -2.60 21.13 -1.92
CA LEU A 225 -1.55 20.18 -2.26
C LEU A 225 -0.67 20.74 -3.37
N TRP A 226 0.64 20.73 -3.13
CA TRP A 226 1.66 20.93 -4.15
C TRP A 226 1.79 19.63 -4.93
N VAL A 227 1.65 19.70 -6.24
CA VAL A 227 1.59 18.54 -7.14
C VAL A 227 2.61 18.72 -8.25
N ARG A 228 3.48 17.75 -8.45
CA ARG A 228 4.39 17.65 -9.60
C ARG A 228 3.99 16.43 -10.43
N GLY A 229 3.83 16.64 -11.74
CA GLY A 229 3.50 15.60 -12.70
C GLY A 229 2.15 15.83 -13.41
N PRO A 230 1.96 15.18 -14.58
CA PRO A 230 0.94 15.58 -15.56
C PRO A 230 -0.46 15.01 -15.29
N ALA A 231 -0.58 13.97 -14.46
CA ALA A 231 -1.85 13.29 -14.24
C ALA A 231 -2.86 14.13 -13.44
N ASP A 232 -4.15 13.83 -13.59
CA ASP A 232 -5.22 14.45 -12.79
C ASP A 232 -5.31 13.76 -11.42
N LEU A 233 -5.00 14.52 -10.36
CA LEU A 233 -4.99 14.04 -8.99
C LEU A 233 -6.33 13.48 -8.53
N ARG A 234 -7.46 14.15 -8.85
CA ARG A 234 -8.78 13.69 -8.44
C ARG A 234 -9.11 12.35 -9.07
N LEU A 235 -8.90 12.22 -10.38
CA LEU A 235 -9.17 10.98 -11.11
C LEU A 235 -8.32 9.82 -10.59
N TRP A 236 -7.05 10.07 -10.29
CA TRP A 236 -6.15 9.06 -9.75
C TRP A 236 -6.52 8.63 -8.34
N ALA A 237 -6.99 9.55 -7.50
CA ALA A 237 -7.44 9.23 -6.15
C ALA A 237 -8.64 8.27 -6.13
N LEU A 238 -9.57 8.38 -7.11
CA LEU A 238 -10.78 7.55 -7.18
C LEU A 238 -10.50 6.04 -7.26
N ARG A 239 -9.38 5.65 -7.87
CA ARG A 239 -8.99 4.25 -8.06
C ARG A 239 -7.56 4.03 -7.58
N SER A 240 -7.34 4.32 -6.30
CA SER A 240 -6.02 4.23 -5.67
C SER A 240 -5.98 3.33 -4.43
N VAL A 241 -4.81 2.70 -4.22
CA VAL A 241 -4.49 1.86 -3.05
C VAL A 241 -3.16 2.29 -2.47
N ALA A 242 -3.10 2.45 -1.16
CA ALA A 242 -1.85 2.68 -0.46
C ALA A 242 -1.10 1.35 -0.27
N VAL A 243 0.17 1.29 -0.67
CA VAL A 243 1.07 0.16 -0.37
C VAL A 243 2.23 0.70 0.47
N VAL A 244 2.28 0.30 1.74
CA VAL A 244 3.22 0.86 2.73
C VAL A 244 3.89 -0.23 3.54
N GLY A 245 5.04 0.07 4.15
CA GLY A 245 5.68 -0.91 5.02
C GLY A 245 7.00 -0.46 5.62
N ALA A 246 7.80 -1.44 6.06
CA ALA A 246 9.09 -1.24 6.68
C ALA A 246 10.08 -0.54 5.74
N ARG A 247 10.87 0.39 6.32
CA ARG A 247 11.94 1.09 5.59
C ARG A 247 13.16 0.19 5.36
N ALA A 248 13.50 -0.61 6.37
CA ALA A 248 14.45 -1.70 6.29
C ALA A 248 13.66 -3.01 6.14
N CYS A 249 13.03 -3.20 4.98
CA CYS A 249 12.28 -4.41 4.70
C CYS A 249 13.21 -5.56 4.29
N SER A 250 12.71 -6.79 4.41
CA SER A 250 13.39 -7.98 3.91
C SER A 250 13.36 -8.05 2.39
N ASP A 251 14.15 -8.96 1.80
CA ASP A 251 14.05 -9.29 0.37
C ASP A 251 12.64 -9.76 0.02
N TYR A 252 12.02 -10.56 0.89
CA TYR A 252 10.62 -10.96 0.78
C TYR A 252 9.69 -9.73 0.74
N GLY A 253 9.80 -8.82 1.69
CA GLY A 253 8.98 -7.62 1.76
C GLY A 253 9.15 -6.73 0.53
N SER A 254 10.38 -6.54 0.06
CA SER A 254 10.66 -5.76 -1.16
C SER A 254 10.08 -6.44 -2.42
N HIS A 255 10.19 -7.77 -2.52
CA HIS A 255 9.68 -8.54 -3.64
C HIS A 255 8.15 -8.50 -3.70
N VAL A 256 7.48 -8.77 -2.58
CA VAL A 256 6.02 -8.72 -2.50
C VAL A 256 5.50 -7.31 -2.77
N ALA A 257 6.14 -6.28 -2.24
CA ALA A 257 5.75 -4.89 -2.52
C ALA A 257 5.85 -4.57 -4.02
N ALA A 258 6.91 -5.03 -4.70
CA ALA A 258 7.06 -4.85 -6.14
C ALA A 258 6.00 -5.61 -6.94
N LEU A 259 5.68 -6.86 -6.55
CA LEU A 259 4.62 -7.66 -7.19
C LEU A 259 3.23 -7.03 -7.00
N LEU A 260 2.92 -6.56 -5.79
CA LEU A 260 1.67 -5.83 -5.53
C LEU A 260 1.61 -4.55 -6.34
N GLY A 261 2.72 -3.80 -6.39
CA GLY A 261 2.83 -2.58 -7.19
C GLY A 261 2.54 -2.81 -8.67
N ALA A 262 3.19 -3.83 -9.27
CA ALA A 262 2.98 -4.20 -10.66
C ALA A 262 1.56 -4.72 -10.92
N GLY A 263 1.09 -5.68 -10.12
CA GLY A 263 -0.23 -6.30 -10.31
C GLY A 263 -1.39 -5.32 -10.14
N LEU A 264 -1.31 -4.39 -9.18
CA LEU A 264 -2.30 -3.32 -9.02
C LEU A 264 -2.30 -2.38 -10.23
N ALA A 265 -1.12 -1.99 -10.70
CA ALA A 265 -0.96 -1.11 -11.84
C ALA A 265 -1.53 -1.73 -13.13
N GLU A 266 -1.29 -3.02 -13.39
CA GLU A 266 -1.88 -3.78 -14.50
C GLU A 266 -3.42 -3.84 -14.45
N ARG A 267 -4.00 -3.74 -13.26
CA ARG A 267 -5.46 -3.72 -13.02
C ARG A 267 -6.04 -2.31 -13.04
N GLY A 268 -5.24 -1.31 -13.43
CA GLY A 268 -5.65 0.09 -13.50
C GLY A 268 -5.80 0.76 -12.14
N TRP A 269 -5.16 0.23 -11.09
CA TRP A 269 -5.10 0.86 -9.77
C TRP A 269 -3.86 1.74 -9.65
N VAL A 270 -4.05 2.96 -9.13
CA VAL A 270 -2.97 3.87 -8.80
C VAL A 270 -2.33 3.43 -7.48
N VAL A 271 -1.05 3.10 -7.52
CA VAL A 271 -0.29 2.75 -6.31
C VAL A 271 0.17 4.03 -5.62
N VAL A 272 -0.32 4.28 -4.41
CA VAL A 272 0.06 5.44 -3.61
C VAL A 272 1.01 5.01 -2.49
N SER A 273 2.10 5.73 -2.31
CA SER A 273 3.01 5.46 -1.18
C SER A 273 3.80 6.70 -0.78
N GLY A 274 4.65 6.56 0.23
CA GLY A 274 5.39 7.65 0.84
C GLY A 274 6.79 7.91 0.26
N ALA A 275 7.18 7.17 -0.78
CA ALA A 275 8.51 7.15 -1.40
C ALA A 275 9.69 6.93 -0.42
N ALA A 276 9.44 6.40 0.78
CA ALA A 276 10.51 6.02 1.70
C ALA A 276 11.35 4.85 1.14
N TYR A 277 12.47 4.55 1.78
CA TYR A 277 13.20 3.31 1.51
C TYR A 277 12.34 2.07 1.80
N GLY A 278 12.79 0.92 1.31
CA GLY A 278 12.13 -0.36 1.54
C GLY A 278 10.84 -0.51 0.72
N VAL A 279 9.75 -0.88 1.41
CA VAL A 279 8.46 -1.24 0.79
C VAL A 279 7.92 -0.15 -0.13
N ASP A 280 7.91 1.12 0.32
CA ASP A 280 7.38 2.24 -0.47
C ASP A 280 8.10 2.35 -1.83
N GLY A 281 9.43 2.34 -1.81
CA GLY A 281 10.25 2.39 -3.04
C GLY A 281 10.06 1.18 -3.95
N ALA A 282 9.90 -0.02 -3.36
CA ALA A 282 9.67 -1.24 -4.13
C ALA A 282 8.29 -1.25 -4.81
N ALA A 283 7.24 -0.80 -4.11
CA ALA A 283 5.89 -0.67 -4.67
C ALA A 283 5.85 0.30 -5.86
N HIS A 284 6.47 1.49 -5.72
CA HIS A 284 6.60 2.43 -6.82
C HIS A 284 7.35 1.83 -8.00
N ARG A 285 8.48 1.16 -7.77
CA ARG A 285 9.26 0.52 -8.85
C ARG A 285 8.46 -0.56 -9.55
N GLY A 286 7.69 -1.37 -8.83
CA GLY A 286 6.81 -2.38 -9.40
C GLY A 286 5.75 -1.77 -10.32
N ALA A 287 5.07 -0.73 -9.86
CA ALA A 287 4.05 -0.03 -10.65
C ALA A 287 4.64 0.59 -11.94
N LEU A 288 5.79 1.26 -11.83
CA LEU A 288 6.49 1.84 -12.98
C LEU A 288 6.99 0.77 -13.96
N ALA A 289 7.47 -0.37 -13.47
CA ALA A 289 7.94 -1.47 -14.31
C ALA A 289 6.82 -2.11 -15.14
N ALA A 290 5.59 -2.10 -14.63
CA ALA A 290 4.39 -2.50 -15.37
C ALA A 290 3.85 -1.39 -16.29
N GLY A 291 4.51 -0.23 -16.36
CA GLY A 291 4.06 0.92 -17.15
C GLY A 291 2.77 1.57 -16.64
N GLY A 292 2.40 1.35 -15.37
CA GLY A 292 1.16 1.88 -14.81
C GLY A 292 1.34 3.03 -13.83
N ALA A 293 0.23 3.41 -13.19
CA ALA A 293 0.11 4.65 -12.44
C ALA A 293 0.59 4.54 -10.99
N THR A 294 1.36 5.55 -10.53
CA THR A 294 1.79 5.63 -9.14
C THR A 294 1.96 7.07 -8.64
N ALA A 295 1.61 7.32 -7.38
CA ALA A 295 1.70 8.63 -6.75
C ALA A 295 2.49 8.58 -5.44
N ALA A 296 3.52 9.42 -5.31
CA ALA A 296 4.30 9.59 -4.08
C ALA A 296 3.79 10.78 -3.28
N VAL A 297 3.36 10.59 -2.05
CA VAL A 297 3.07 11.69 -1.12
C VAL A 297 4.32 11.93 -0.29
N LEU A 298 4.88 13.13 -0.24
CA LEU A 298 6.15 13.44 0.44
C LEU A 298 5.93 14.18 1.77
N ALA A 299 6.91 14.04 2.68
CA ALA A 299 6.97 14.79 3.95
C ALA A 299 7.85 16.05 3.86
N CYS A 300 8.16 16.46 2.63
CA CYS A 300 8.98 17.61 2.22
C CYS A 300 8.33 18.26 0.98
N GLY A 301 8.89 19.35 0.46
CA GLY A 301 8.47 19.92 -0.82
C GLY A 301 8.61 18.93 -1.98
N VAL A 302 7.79 19.08 -3.03
CA VAL A 302 7.79 18.20 -4.23
C VAL A 302 9.07 18.28 -5.07
N ASP A 303 9.89 19.29 -4.81
CA ASP A 303 11.19 19.57 -5.41
C ASP A 303 12.38 19.06 -4.59
N VAL A 304 12.12 18.54 -3.39
CA VAL A 304 13.15 18.02 -2.48
C VAL A 304 13.26 16.50 -2.65
N PRO A 305 14.35 15.96 -3.23
CA PRO A 305 14.51 14.53 -3.40
C PRO A 305 14.86 13.87 -2.06
N TYR A 306 13.83 13.52 -1.29
CA TYR A 306 13.98 12.80 -0.03
C TYR A 306 13.25 11.44 -0.07
N PRO A 307 13.94 10.33 0.28
CA PRO A 307 15.38 10.27 0.57
C PRO A 307 16.22 10.49 -0.70
N ARG A 308 17.46 10.99 -0.54
CA ARG A 308 18.32 11.34 -1.69
C ARG A 308 18.57 10.16 -2.64
N GLY A 309 18.68 8.95 -2.11
CA GLY A 309 18.84 7.74 -2.93
C GLY A 309 17.66 7.45 -3.86
N HIS A 310 16.51 8.09 -3.64
CA HIS A 310 15.31 7.95 -4.48
C HIS A 310 15.10 9.12 -5.45
N ALA A 311 16.10 10.00 -5.66
CA ALA A 311 15.97 11.13 -6.59
C ALA A 311 15.48 10.69 -7.99
N GLN A 312 16.17 9.74 -8.62
CA GLN A 312 15.79 9.21 -9.94
C GLN A 312 14.41 8.50 -9.93
N LEU A 313 14.04 7.88 -8.81
CA LEU A 313 12.72 7.27 -8.68
C LEU A 313 11.64 8.34 -8.66
N LEU A 314 11.82 9.40 -7.88
CA LEU A 314 10.88 10.51 -7.78
C LEU A 314 10.74 11.25 -9.11
N ASP A 315 11.82 11.44 -9.87
CA ASP A 315 11.76 12.04 -11.20
C ASP A 315 10.94 11.17 -12.16
N ARG A 316 11.17 9.85 -12.19
CA ARG A 316 10.34 8.93 -13.00
C ARG A 316 8.87 8.90 -12.57
N ILE A 317 8.59 9.01 -11.28
CA ILE A 317 7.21 9.14 -10.79
C ILE A 317 6.61 10.46 -11.29
N ALA A 318 7.35 11.57 -11.26
CA ALA A 318 6.87 12.86 -11.72
C ALA A 318 6.66 12.92 -13.25
N GLU A 319 7.41 12.16 -14.04
CA GLU A 319 7.29 12.13 -15.51
C GLU A 319 5.94 11.57 -15.99
N GLN A 320 5.46 10.48 -15.39
CA GLN A 320 4.24 9.78 -15.83
C GLN A 320 3.16 9.65 -14.74
N GLY A 321 3.44 10.09 -13.53
CA GLY A 321 2.52 10.06 -12.41
C GLY A 321 2.55 11.31 -11.55
N LEU A 322 2.51 11.16 -10.23
CA LEU A 322 2.33 12.28 -9.31
C LEU A 322 3.29 12.25 -8.13
N VAL A 323 3.90 13.39 -7.83
CA VAL A 323 4.58 13.66 -6.57
C VAL A 323 3.81 14.76 -5.85
N LEU A 324 3.35 14.48 -4.64
CA LEU A 324 2.40 15.29 -3.87
C LEU A 324 3.05 15.75 -2.56
N ALA A 325 2.80 16.97 -2.12
CA ALA A 325 3.22 17.43 -0.80
C ALA A 325 2.26 18.49 -0.23
N GLU A 326 2.18 18.55 1.10
CA GLU A 326 1.52 19.67 1.79
C GLU A 326 2.48 20.84 2.04
N LEU A 327 3.78 20.56 2.01
CA LEU A 327 4.80 21.58 2.20
C LEU A 327 5.12 22.30 0.88
N PRO A 328 5.39 23.62 0.94
CA PRO A 328 5.79 24.40 -0.23
C PRO A 328 7.15 23.95 -0.79
N PRO A 329 7.49 24.38 -2.02
CA PRO A 329 8.81 24.13 -2.60
C PRO A 329 9.97 24.48 -1.64
N GLY A 330 10.98 23.62 -1.57
CA GLY A 330 12.09 23.72 -0.63
C GLY A 330 11.76 23.31 0.80
N GLY A 331 10.52 22.88 1.10
CA GLY A 331 10.10 22.45 2.43
C GLY A 331 10.92 21.28 2.96
N HIS A 332 11.54 21.44 4.13
CA HIS A 332 12.45 20.43 4.70
C HIS A 332 11.69 19.30 5.42
N PRO A 333 12.10 18.03 5.28
CA PRO A 333 11.50 16.93 6.03
C PRO A 333 11.85 16.97 7.51
N THR A 334 10.91 16.60 8.39
CA THR A 334 11.17 16.38 9.83
C THR A 334 10.51 15.08 10.27
N ARG A 335 10.96 14.51 11.40
CA ARG A 335 10.41 13.25 11.93
C ARG A 335 8.89 13.31 12.14
N SER A 336 8.38 14.41 12.70
CA SER A 336 6.94 14.62 12.92
C SER A 336 6.16 14.69 11.61
N ARG A 337 6.72 15.35 10.58
CA ARG A 337 6.07 15.48 9.27
C ARG A 337 5.91 14.15 8.54
N PHE A 338 6.81 13.18 8.74
CA PHE A 338 6.60 11.82 8.21
C PHE A 338 5.34 11.15 8.77
N VAL A 339 5.10 11.31 10.08
CA VAL A 339 3.92 10.75 10.75
C VAL A 339 2.66 11.49 10.32
N LEU A 340 2.72 12.82 10.21
CA LEU A 340 1.60 13.64 9.76
C LEU A 340 1.20 13.31 8.32
N ARG A 341 2.16 13.23 7.40
CA ARG A 341 1.95 12.92 5.98
C ARG A 341 1.13 11.65 5.76
N ASN A 342 1.30 10.64 6.61
CA ASN A 342 0.62 9.36 6.47
C ASN A 342 -0.92 9.47 6.52
N ARG A 343 -1.48 10.51 7.16
CA ARG A 343 -2.94 10.75 7.13
C ARG A 343 -3.43 11.08 5.73
N VAL A 344 -2.62 11.75 4.90
CA VAL A 344 -2.95 12.08 3.51
C VAL A 344 -2.93 10.82 2.66
N ILE A 345 -1.93 9.95 2.81
CA ILE A 345 -1.89 8.65 2.11
C ILE A 345 -3.15 7.83 2.43
N ALA A 346 -3.50 7.74 3.71
CA ALA A 346 -4.67 6.99 4.17
C ALA A 346 -5.98 7.59 3.65
N ALA A 347 -6.14 8.91 3.67
CA ALA A 347 -7.36 9.57 3.22
C ALA A 347 -7.52 9.57 1.70
N LEU A 348 -6.42 9.69 0.95
CA LEU A 348 -6.42 9.75 -0.52
C LEU A 348 -6.87 8.42 -1.15
N THR A 349 -6.69 7.30 -0.46
CA THR A 349 -6.83 5.94 -1.01
C THR A 349 -8.08 5.21 -0.54
N ARG A 350 -8.52 4.23 -1.34
CA ARG A 350 -9.68 3.38 -1.01
C ARG A 350 -9.34 2.29 0.01
N GLY A 351 -8.07 1.91 0.09
CA GLY A 351 -7.56 0.96 1.07
C GLY A 351 -6.05 1.06 1.23
N THR A 352 -5.54 0.48 2.32
CA THR A 352 -4.12 0.46 2.68
C THR A 352 -3.65 -0.97 2.92
N VAL A 353 -2.64 -1.39 2.16
CA VAL A 353 -1.93 -2.66 2.33
C VAL A 353 -0.63 -2.42 3.09
N VAL A 354 -0.44 -3.11 4.21
CA VAL A 354 0.83 -3.13 4.95
C VAL A 354 1.60 -4.41 4.62
N VAL A 355 2.76 -4.27 3.97
CA VAL A 355 3.55 -5.44 3.51
C VAL A 355 4.41 -6.02 4.63
N GLU A 356 5.18 -5.16 5.30
CA GLU A 356 5.96 -5.52 6.49
C GLU A 356 5.90 -4.35 7.49
N ALA A 357 5.86 -4.67 8.77
CA ALA A 357 5.84 -3.72 9.87
C ALA A 357 6.22 -4.39 11.20
N GLU A 358 7.13 -3.76 11.94
CA GLU A 358 7.29 -4.01 13.38
C GLU A 358 6.18 -3.29 14.19
N TYR A 359 6.01 -3.64 15.47
CA TYR A 359 4.96 -3.08 16.34
C TYR A 359 4.87 -1.54 16.38
N ARG A 360 6.00 -0.85 16.22
CA ARG A 360 6.08 0.63 16.27
C ARG A 360 6.31 1.26 14.90
N SER A 361 6.07 0.52 13.82
CA SER A 361 6.25 1.03 12.47
C SER A 361 5.29 2.18 12.14
N GLY A 362 5.80 3.17 11.41
CA GLY A 362 4.99 4.26 10.87
C GLY A 362 3.93 3.80 9.86
N SER A 363 4.14 2.66 9.18
CA SER A 363 3.15 2.07 8.27
C SER A 363 1.86 1.65 8.99
N LEU A 364 1.96 1.21 10.24
CA LEU A 364 0.79 0.88 11.06
C LEU A 364 -0.01 2.14 11.45
N VAL A 365 0.65 3.30 11.56
CA VAL A 365 -0.07 4.57 11.74
C VAL A 365 -0.94 4.85 10.52
N THR A 366 -0.43 4.63 9.30
CA THR A 366 -1.22 4.78 8.06
C THR A 366 -2.44 3.86 8.07
N ALA A 367 -2.25 2.57 8.39
CA ALA A 367 -3.36 1.61 8.46
C ALA A 367 -4.41 2.01 9.50
N ARG A 368 -3.99 2.41 10.72
CA ARG A 368 -4.94 2.90 11.75
C ARG A 368 -5.72 4.12 11.29
N ARG A 369 -5.09 5.06 10.58
CA ARG A 369 -5.78 6.22 10.00
C ARG A 369 -6.77 5.81 8.91
N ALA A 370 -6.39 4.87 8.03
CA ALA A 370 -7.28 4.34 7.01
C ALA A 370 -8.54 3.71 7.64
N ARG A 371 -8.35 2.87 8.68
CA ARG A 371 -9.46 2.28 9.45
C ARG A 371 -10.36 3.35 10.08
N ALA A 372 -9.78 4.38 10.69
CA ALA A 372 -10.54 5.47 11.31
C ALA A 372 -11.39 6.26 10.30
N LEU A 373 -10.97 6.29 9.02
CA LEU A 373 -11.69 6.91 7.90
C LEU A 373 -12.65 5.93 7.20
N GLY A 374 -12.86 4.73 7.76
CA GLY A 374 -13.71 3.70 7.16
C GLY A 374 -13.16 3.10 5.86
N ARG A 375 -11.84 3.16 5.63
CA ARG A 375 -11.16 2.56 4.47
C ARG A 375 -10.72 1.14 4.78
N HIS A 376 -10.57 0.33 3.73
CA HIS A 376 -10.09 -1.04 3.88
C HIS A 376 -8.65 -1.07 4.37
N THR A 377 -8.38 -1.88 5.39
CA THR A 377 -7.02 -2.17 5.85
C THR A 377 -6.69 -3.61 5.56
N MET A 378 -5.50 -3.82 4.99
CA MET A 378 -5.04 -5.13 4.54
C MET A 378 -3.61 -5.37 5.02
N GLY A 379 -3.26 -6.63 5.24
CA GLY A 379 -1.93 -7.05 5.68
C GLY A 379 -1.41 -8.22 4.87
N VAL A 380 -0.14 -8.16 4.47
CA VAL A 380 0.55 -9.30 3.84
C VAL A 380 1.03 -10.27 4.93
N PRO A 381 0.76 -11.57 4.83
CA PRO A 381 1.25 -12.53 5.80
C PRO A 381 2.77 -12.66 5.70
N GLY A 382 3.43 -12.88 6.84
CA GLY A 382 4.86 -13.18 6.89
C GLY A 382 5.20 -14.17 8.00
N PRO A 383 6.45 -14.67 8.07
CA PRO A 383 6.86 -15.66 9.05
C PRO A 383 6.61 -15.17 10.49
N VAL A 384 5.98 -16.00 11.33
CA VAL A 384 5.74 -15.69 12.76
C VAL A 384 7.02 -15.52 13.57
N THR A 385 8.15 -16.00 13.04
CA THR A 385 9.48 -15.83 13.61
C THR A 385 10.16 -14.50 13.22
N SER A 386 9.57 -13.73 12.31
CA SER A 386 10.12 -12.45 11.85
C SER A 386 9.53 -11.27 12.61
N GLY A 387 10.40 -10.46 13.24
CA GLY A 387 10.00 -9.21 13.88
C GLY A 387 9.37 -8.20 12.90
N LEU A 388 9.78 -8.23 11.63
CA LEU A 388 9.22 -7.40 10.55
C LEU A 388 7.78 -7.78 10.17
N SER A 389 7.28 -8.94 10.60
CA SER A 389 5.90 -9.36 10.35
C SER A 389 5.00 -9.15 11.57
N ALA A 390 5.57 -8.97 12.76
CA ALA A 390 4.82 -8.94 14.02
C ALA A 390 3.74 -7.85 14.06
N GLY A 391 4.06 -6.65 13.57
CA GLY A 391 3.08 -5.55 13.49
C GLY A 391 1.95 -5.82 12.49
N VAL A 392 2.23 -6.53 11.40
CA VAL A 392 1.20 -6.95 10.44
C VAL A 392 0.32 -8.03 11.04
N HIS A 393 0.87 -8.96 11.83
CA HIS A 393 0.08 -9.97 12.54
C HIS A 393 -0.90 -9.33 13.53
N GLU A 394 -0.49 -8.31 14.30
CA GLU A 394 -1.42 -7.57 15.16
C GLU A 394 -2.51 -6.87 14.34
N LEU A 395 -2.12 -6.20 13.24
CA LEU A 395 -3.07 -5.54 12.35
C LEU A 395 -4.14 -6.52 11.82
N LEU A 396 -3.74 -7.75 11.47
CA LEU A 396 -4.66 -8.81 11.04
C LEU A 396 -5.57 -9.27 12.18
N ARG A 397 -5.05 -9.42 13.40
CA ARG A 397 -5.87 -9.76 14.59
C ARG A 397 -6.87 -8.65 14.95
N GLU A 398 -6.54 -7.40 14.66
CA GLU A 398 -7.42 -6.23 14.83
C GLU A 398 -8.49 -6.10 13.72
N GLY A 399 -8.53 -7.06 12.79
CA GLY A 399 -9.57 -7.16 11.76
C GLY A 399 -9.21 -6.54 10.41
N ALA A 400 -7.91 -6.35 10.11
CA ALA A 400 -7.49 -6.13 8.73
C ALA A 400 -7.58 -7.43 7.92
N THR A 401 -7.85 -7.30 6.62
CA THR A 401 -7.96 -8.46 5.73
C THR A 401 -6.57 -8.96 5.31
N LEU A 402 -6.35 -10.27 5.41
CA LEU A 402 -5.14 -10.88 4.86
C LEU A 402 -5.22 -10.86 3.33
N VAL A 403 -4.15 -10.37 2.69
CA VAL A 403 -4.00 -10.38 1.23
C VAL A 403 -2.63 -10.93 0.85
N THR A 404 -2.56 -11.62 -0.28
CA THR A 404 -1.37 -12.32 -0.78
C THR A 404 -1.00 -11.88 -2.20
N ASP A 405 -1.92 -11.28 -2.94
CA ASP A 405 -1.68 -10.72 -4.27
C ASP A 405 -2.54 -9.48 -4.57
N ALA A 406 -2.38 -8.94 -5.78
CA ALA A 406 -3.12 -7.77 -6.22
C ALA A 406 -4.59 -8.04 -6.57
N ASP A 407 -4.97 -9.29 -6.87
CA ASP A 407 -6.36 -9.65 -7.15
C ASP A 407 -7.20 -9.57 -5.87
N GLU A 408 -6.70 -10.10 -4.76
CA GLU A 408 -7.36 -10.03 -3.44
C GLU A 408 -7.47 -8.59 -2.95
N VAL A 409 -6.46 -7.75 -3.21
CA VAL A 409 -6.54 -6.31 -2.92
C VAL A 409 -7.61 -5.64 -3.78
N ALA A 410 -7.59 -5.88 -5.10
CA ALA A 410 -8.54 -5.29 -6.03
C ALA A 410 -9.98 -5.75 -5.75
N GLU A 411 -10.19 -6.96 -5.27
CA GLU A 411 -11.50 -7.46 -4.84
C GLU A 411 -12.09 -6.64 -3.70
N LEU A 412 -11.27 -6.33 -2.68
CA LEU A 412 -11.72 -5.59 -1.51
C LEU A 412 -12.03 -4.14 -1.83
N VAL A 413 -11.14 -3.49 -2.59
CA VAL A 413 -11.31 -2.07 -2.93
C VAL A 413 -12.06 -1.88 -4.24
N GLY A 414 -12.46 -2.93 -4.94
CA GLY A 414 -13.06 -2.94 -6.27
C GLY A 414 -14.42 -2.27 -6.41
N ALA A 415 -14.93 -2.25 -7.63
CA ALA A 415 -16.38 -2.22 -7.84
C ALA A 415 -16.96 -3.62 -7.59
N MET A 416 -18.27 -3.69 -7.30
CA MET A 416 -18.96 -4.97 -7.17
C MET A 416 -18.76 -5.80 -8.45
N GLY A 417 -18.31 -7.05 -8.29
CA GLY A 417 -18.03 -7.98 -9.38
C GLY A 417 -16.58 -8.01 -9.86
N GLU A 418 -15.69 -7.14 -9.36
CA GLU A 418 -14.24 -7.25 -9.55
C GLU A 418 -13.64 -8.31 -8.59
N LEU A 419 -14.07 -9.57 -8.73
CA LEU A 419 -13.67 -10.65 -7.81
C LEU A 419 -12.28 -11.19 -8.12
N ALA A 420 -11.57 -11.61 -7.06
CA ALA A 420 -10.36 -12.38 -7.21
C ALA A 420 -10.70 -13.73 -7.87
N PRO A 421 -9.82 -14.27 -8.74
CA PRO A 421 -10.08 -15.56 -9.35
C PRO A 421 -10.14 -16.64 -8.26
N GLU A 422 -11.12 -17.54 -8.36
CA GLU A 422 -11.20 -18.68 -7.43
C GLU A 422 -9.93 -19.52 -7.52
N ARG A 423 -9.20 -19.57 -6.41
CA ARG A 423 -7.98 -20.36 -6.31
C ARG A 423 -8.36 -21.83 -6.13
N ARG A 424 -8.12 -22.63 -7.17
CA ARG A 424 -8.29 -24.09 -7.14
C ARG A 424 -6.94 -24.74 -7.43
N GLY A 425 -6.56 -25.72 -6.60
CA GLY A 425 -5.41 -26.56 -6.89
C GLY A 425 -5.58 -27.30 -8.22
N PRO A 426 -4.49 -27.78 -8.83
CA PRO A 426 -4.61 -28.65 -10.00
C PRO A 426 -5.48 -29.85 -9.61
N ALA A 427 -6.57 -30.08 -10.34
CA ALA A 427 -7.39 -31.27 -10.14
C ALA A 427 -6.50 -32.49 -10.35
N VAL A 428 -6.25 -33.27 -9.30
CA VAL A 428 -5.54 -34.53 -9.50
C VAL A 428 -6.54 -35.55 -10.04
N PRO A 429 -6.16 -36.41 -11.01
CA PRO A 429 -7.09 -37.39 -11.56
C PRO A 429 -7.81 -38.25 -10.50
N ARG A 430 -7.19 -38.42 -9.33
CA ARG A 430 -7.75 -39.15 -8.20
C ARG A 430 -8.98 -38.45 -7.59
N ASP A 431 -9.05 -37.13 -7.62
CA ASP A 431 -10.16 -36.34 -7.08
C ASP A 431 -11.45 -36.49 -7.91
N LEU A 432 -11.32 -37.01 -9.15
CA LEU A 432 -12.43 -37.24 -10.06
C LEU A 432 -13.01 -38.67 -9.95
N LEU A 433 -12.43 -39.52 -9.11
CA LEU A 433 -12.91 -40.89 -8.91
C LEU A 433 -14.22 -40.90 -8.12
N ALA A 434 -15.14 -41.77 -8.52
CA ALA A 434 -16.33 -42.07 -7.71
C ALA A 434 -15.90 -42.58 -6.31
N PRO A 435 -16.68 -42.33 -5.24
CA PRO A 435 -16.30 -42.72 -3.88
C PRO A 435 -15.89 -44.19 -3.74
N GLU A 436 -16.56 -45.11 -4.43
CA GLU A 436 -16.19 -46.53 -4.38
C GLU A 436 -14.88 -46.82 -5.12
N ALA A 437 -14.60 -46.13 -6.24
CA ALA A 437 -13.35 -46.28 -6.96
C ALA A 437 -12.16 -45.72 -6.16
N ALA A 438 -12.35 -44.60 -5.45
CA ALA A 438 -11.34 -44.05 -4.54
C ALA A 438 -11.05 -45.01 -3.37
N ALA A 439 -12.10 -45.57 -2.74
CA ALA A 439 -11.96 -46.54 -1.66
C ALA A 439 -11.23 -47.82 -2.10
N VAL A 440 -11.54 -48.33 -3.30
CA VAL A 440 -10.83 -49.48 -3.89
C VAL A 440 -9.38 -49.14 -4.19
N LEU A 441 -9.09 -47.95 -4.71
CA LEU A 441 -7.71 -47.51 -4.98
C LEU A 441 -6.88 -47.45 -3.69
N ASP A 442 -7.45 -46.92 -2.60
CA ASP A 442 -6.81 -46.85 -1.28
C ASP A 442 -6.59 -48.23 -0.64
N ALA A 443 -7.47 -49.17 -0.93
CA ALA A 443 -7.36 -50.54 -0.45
C ALA A 443 -6.32 -51.39 -1.21
N VAL A 444 -5.76 -50.91 -2.32
CA VAL A 444 -4.74 -51.64 -3.09
C VAL A 444 -3.36 -51.52 -2.41
N PRO A 445 -2.78 -52.62 -1.89
CA PRO A 445 -1.50 -52.55 -1.20
C PRO A 445 -0.34 -52.28 -2.18
N GLY A 446 0.69 -51.55 -1.72
CA GLY A 446 1.88 -51.19 -2.53
C GLY A 446 2.56 -52.36 -3.25
N PRO A 447 2.84 -53.51 -2.58
CA PRO A 447 3.39 -54.71 -3.22
C PRO A 447 2.41 -55.44 -4.17
N GLY A 448 1.14 -55.04 -4.17
CA GLY A 448 0.02 -55.63 -4.90
C GLY A 448 -0.75 -56.69 -4.10
N GLY A 449 -2.04 -56.85 -4.40
CA GLY A 449 -2.97 -57.74 -3.67
C GLY A 449 -4.03 -58.35 -4.59
N ASP A 450 -4.67 -59.43 -4.13
CA ASP A 450 -5.79 -60.03 -4.85
C ASP A 450 -7.09 -59.24 -4.63
N THR A 451 -8.08 -59.46 -5.50
CA THR A 451 -9.37 -58.76 -5.44
C THR A 451 -10.12 -58.99 -4.13
N ALA A 452 -10.03 -60.18 -3.50
CA ALA A 452 -10.80 -60.50 -2.30
C ALA A 452 -10.27 -59.71 -1.08
N ARG A 453 -8.95 -59.61 -0.95
CA ARG A 453 -8.29 -58.83 0.09
C ARG A 453 -8.53 -57.33 -0.09
N ILE A 454 -8.48 -56.85 -1.34
CA ILE A 454 -8.79 -55.45 -1.65
C ILE A 454 -10.26 -55.14 -1.32
N ALA A 455 -11.18 -56.05 -1.66
CA ALA A 455 -12.61 -55.87 -1.37
C ALA A 455 -12.89 -55.79 0.14
N LEU A 456 -12.26 -56.68 0.91
CA LEU A 456 -12.34 -56.67 2.37
C LEU A 456 -11.83 -55.35 2.96
N ASN A 457 -10.69 -54.86 2.48
CA ASN A 457 -10.09 -53.61 2.96
C ASN A 457 -10.88 -52.36 2.50
N ALA A 458 -11.50 -52.40 1.32
CA ALA A 458 -12.34 -51.32 0.79
C ALA A 458 -13.74 -51.30 1.41
N GLY A 459 -14.15 -52.37 2.12
CA GLY A 459 -15.50 -52.51 2.66
C GLY A 459 -16.57 -52.71 1.59
N LEU A 460 -16.21 -53.29 0.45
CA LEU A 460 -17.10 -53.45 -0.72
C LEU A 460 -17.25 -54.93 -1.10
N SER A 461 -18.29 -55.23 -1.88
CA SER A 461 -18.45 -56.57 -2.44
C SER A 461 -17.30 -56.91 -3.40
N ARG A 462 -17.00 -58.19 -3.59
CA ARG A 462 -15.96 -58.65 -4.52
C ARG A 462 -16.24 -58.21 -5.95
N ASP A 463 -17.50 -58.25 -6.39
CA ASP A 463 -17.90 -57.89 -7.75
C ASP A 463 -17.80 -56.38 -8.00
N THR A 464 -18.25 -55.57 -7.04
CA THR A 464 -18.09 -54.10 -7.09
C THR A 464 -16.60 -53.73 -7.11
N THR A 465 -15.80 -54.35 -6.25
CA THR A 465 -14.35 -54.12 -6.19
C THR A 465 -13.68 -54.50 -7.50
N LEU A 466 -14.04 -55.65 -8.10
CA LEU A 466 -13.48 -56.08 -9.37
C LEU A 466 -13.81 -55.09 -10.50
N GLY A 467 -15.06 -54.62 -10.57
CA GLY A 467 -15.49 -53.60 -11.53
C GLY A 467 -14.69 -52.30 -11.39
N ARG A 468 -14.55 -51.79 -10.16
CA ARG A 468 -13.73 -50.60 -9.88
C ARG A 468 -12.24 -50.81 -10.15
N LEU A 469 -11.69 -52.00 -9.91
CA LEU A 469 -10.28 -52.30 -10.23
C LEU A 469 -10.01 -52.24 -11.74
N TYR A 470 -10.94 -52.71 -12.58
CA TYR A 470 -10.82 -52.56 -14.04
C TYR A 470 -11.00 -51.11 -14.49
N GLU A 471 -11.93 -50.37 -13.88
CA GLU A 471 -12.07 -48.92 -14.13
C GLU A 471 -10.77 -48.18 -13.79
N LEU A 472 -10.22 -48.40 -12.58
CA LEU A 472 -8.95 -47.83 -12.13
C LEU A 472 -7.77 -48.27 -13.00
N HIS A 473 -7.82 -49.47 -13.58
CA HIS A 473 -6.81 -49.96 -14.51
C HIS A 473 -6.85 -49.22 -15.84
N GLY A 474 -8.04 -49.05 -16.42
CA GLY A 474 -8.24 -48.25 -17.63
C GLY A 474 -7.85 -46.79 -17.42
N LEU A 475 -8.07 -46.27 -16.22
CA LEU A 475 -7.64 -44.93 -15.80
C LEU A 475 -6.16 -44.86 -15.40
N GLY A 476 -5.41 -45.97 -15.45
CA GLY A 476 -3.96 -46.01 -15.20
C GLY A 476 -3.54 -45.81 -13.74
N PHE A 477 -4.43 -46.02 -12.77
CA PHE A 477 -4.12 -45.97 -11.34
C PHE A 477 -3.60 -47.30 -10.78
N VAL A 478 -4.05 -48.42 -11.34
CA VAL A 478 -3.61 -49.76 -10.94
C VAL A 478 -3.18 -50.57 -12.16
N ALA A 479 -2.24 -51.49 -11.97
CA ALA A 479 -1.81 -52.45 -12.97
C ALA A 479 -2.15 -53.86 -12.49
N ARG A 480 -2.60 -54.69 -13.43
CA ARG A 480 -2.81 -56.12 -13.18
C ARG A 480 -1.57 -56.91 -13.57
N ARG A 481 -1.12 -57.82 -12.69
CA ARG A 481 -0.09 -58.83 -12.96
C ARG A 481 -0.61 -60.19 -12.50
N GLY A 482 -1.01 -61.04 -13.45
CA GLY A 482 -1.76 -62.27 -13.13
C GLY A 482 -3.06 -61.91 -12.40
N ASP A 483 -3.27 -62.48 -11.22
CA ASP A 483 -4.46 -62.21 -10.39
C ASP A 483 -4.25 -61.14 -9.32
N ARG A 484 -3.12 -60.41 -9.38
CA ARG A 484 -2.79 -59.37 -8.42
C ARG A 484 -2.88 -57.98 -9.04
N TRP A 485 -3.40 -57.06 -8.26
CA TRP A 485 -3.52 -55.64 -8.57
C TRP A 485 -2.52 -54.86 -7.75
N ARG A 486 -1.78 -53.94 -8.37
CA ARG A 486 -0.82 -53.06 -7.69
C ARG A 486 -1.04 -51.62 -8.12
N PRO A 487 -0.77 -50.62 -7.26
CA PRO A 487 -0.81 -49.24 -7.69
C PRO A 487 0.27 -48.99 -8.76
N VAL A 488 -0.04 -48.11 -9.71
CA VAL A 488 0.93 -47.58 -10.66
C VAL A 488 1.53 -46.33 -10.03
N ALA A 489 2.85 -46.31 -9.85
CA ALA A 489 3.56 -45.10 -9.45
C ALA A 489 3.45 -44.09 -10.60
N ARG A 490 2.55 -43.12 -10.48
CA ARG A 490 2.49 -41.99 -11.41
C ARG A 490 3.59 -41.00 -11.02
N ALA A 491 4.43 -40.63 -11.98
CA ALA A 491 5.19 -39.39 -11.89
C ALA A 491 4.15 -38.26 -11.77
N SER A 492 4.29 -37.41 -10.75
CA SER A 492 3.43 -36.26 -10.48
C SER A 492 3.51 -35.27 -11.65
N THR A 493 2.70 -35.49 -12.69
CA THR A 493 2.54 -34.57 -13.80
C THR A 493 1.35 -33.69 -13.45
N SER A 494 1.64 -32.51 -12.90
CA SER A 494 0.66 -31.45 -12.78
C SER A 494 0.22 -31.06 -14.19
N VAL A 495 -1.06 -31.23 -14.50
CA VAL A 495 -1.63 -30.64 -15.71
C VAL A 495 -1.80 -29.15 -15.41
N PRO A 496 -1.17 -28.23 -16.17
CA PRO A 496 -1.38 -26.80 -15.96
C PRO A 496 -2.86 -26.48 -16.22
N SER A 497 -3.53 -25.90 -15.22
CA SER A 497 -4.89 -25.40 -15.36
C SER A 497 -4.89 -24.27 -16.38
N LYS A 498 -5.46 -24.53 -17.57
CA LYS A 498 -5.70 -23.49 -18.57
C LYS A 498 -6.77 -22.56 -17.99
N PRO A 499 -6.54 -21.23 -17.90
CA PRO A 499 -7.58 -20.33 -17.43
C PRO A 499 -8.77 -20.41 -18.39
N LEU A 500 -9.96 -20.64 -17.83
CA LEU A 500 -11.22 -20.61 -18.58
C LEU A 500 -11.35 -19.23 -19.22
N GLY A 501 -11.21 -19.18 -20.55
CA GLY A 501 -11.39 -17.97 -21.34
C GLY A 501 -12.75 -17.35 -21.04
N ARG A 502 -12.75 -16.04 -20.81
CA ARG A 502 -13.95 -15.22 -20.60
C ARG A 502 -15.01 -15.58 -21.65
N ARG A 503 -16.20 -15.99 -21.19
CA ARG A 503 -17.37 -16.15 -22.07
C ARG A 503 -17.66 -14.78 -22.74
N PRO A 504 -17.83 -14.71 -24.07
CA PRO A 504 -18.25 -13.48 -24.72
C PRO A 504 -19.69 -13.12 -24.32
N PRO A 505 -20.04 -11.82 -24.27
CA PRO A 505 -21.38 -11.39 -23.86
C PRO A 505 -22.43 -11.88 -24.87
N MET A 506 -23.54 -12.42 -24.36
CA MET A 506 -24.71 -12.78 -25.16
C MET A 506 -25.22 -11.54 -25.90
N ARG A 507 -25.24 -11.62 -27.24
CA ARG A 507 -26.01 -10.70 -28.09
C ARG A 507 -27.48 -10.77 -27.64
N ARG A 508 -28.03 -9.66 -27.14
CA ARG A 508 -29.47 -9.49 -27.05
C ARG A 508 -30.01 -9.39 -28.47
N GLY A 509 -30.84 -10.36 -28.85
CA GLY A 509 -31.62 -10.34 -30.07
C GLY A 509 -32.60 -9.16 -30.05
N GLY A 510 -32.80 -8.56 -31.22
CA GLY A 510 -33.76 -7.50 -31.42
C GLY A 510 -35.21 -8.00 -31.40
N SER A 511 -36.06 -7.11 -30.95
CA SER A 511 -37.44 -6.90 -31.39
C SER A 511 -37.78 -5.45 -31.11
#